data_AF-A0A846EB76-F1
#
_entry.id   AF-A0A846EB76-F1
#
_cell.length_a   1.000
_cell.length_b   1.000
_cell.length_c   1.000
_cell.angle_alpha   90.00
_cell.angle_beta   90.00
_cell.angle_gamma   90.00
#
_symmetry.space_group_name_H-M   'P 1'
#
loop_
_entity.id
_entity.type
_entity.pdbx_description
1 polymer ?
#
loop_
_entity_poly.entity_id
_entity_poly.type
_entity_poly.pdbx_seq_one_letter_code
_entity_poly.pdbx_strand_id
1 'polypeptide(L)'
;MRSQLFRELAEAFHHLGLDPLAAPESAINHPQWSKTFERVFERQKLAKTFGEAAVNYSMDRSFGEHFADVFAQVLRRFNPKQNYFLSQVWRDTYSERPLYLQADAQAIIRQNCARLHLHLGVFSEKLLQLAESEKFDLIQFSNISDWMPLADLHAMLALAVQCLHPGGALLGRRLNGDHFLAEVMAEHLSMDEVLCDRLLKLDRSFFYREVVVGFCL
;
A
#
# COMPACT_ATOMS: atom_id res chain seq x y z
N MET A 1 -6.47 -13.63 -0.87
CA MET A 1 -6.33 -13.31 -2.32
C MET A 1 -4.93 -12.77 -2.64
N ARG A 2 -4.51 -11.62 -2.09
CA ARG A 2 -3.10 -11.15 -2.17
C ARG A 2 -2.08 -12.16 -1.60
N SER A 3 -2.48 -12.92 -0.57
CA SER A 3 -1.69 -14.03 -0.02
C SER A 3 -1.45 -15.19 -0.99
N GLN A 4 -2.26 -15.38 -2.04
CA GLN A 4 -2.07 -16.49 -2.97
C GLN A 4 -0.93 -16.21 -3.96
N LEU A 5 -0.85 -14.99 -4.51
CA LEU A 5 0.22 -14.59 -5.42
C LEU A 5 1.59 -14.66 -4.74
N PHE A 6 1.69 -14.20 -3.50
CA PHE A 6 2.95 -14.27 -2.76
C PHE A 6 3.35 -15.69 -2.36
N ARG A 7 2.39 -16.57 -2.06
CA ARG A 7 2.68 -18.00 -1.86
C ARG A 7 3.20 -18.67 -3.13
N GLU A 8 2.57 -18.40 -4.27
CA GLU A 8 3.05 -18.92 -5.55
C GLU A 8 4.44 -18.37 -5.92
N LEU A 9 4.73 -17.10 -5.59
CA LEU A 9 6.06 -16.52 -5.73
C LEU A 9 7.08 -17.27 -4.87
N ALA A 10 6.80 -17.43 -3.58
CA ALA A 10 7.69 -18.12 -2.65
C ALA A 10 7.95 -19.57 -3.08
N GLU A 11 6.90 -20.31 -3.47
CA GLU A 11 6.99 -21.67 -3.99
C GLU A 11 7.83 -21.75 -5.26
N ALA A 12 7.66 -20.79 -6.18
CA ALA A 12 8.45 -20.74 -7.41
C ALA A 12 9.95 -20.56 -7.14
N PHE A 13 10.32 -19.67 -6.22
CA PHE A 13 11.72 -19.49 -5.82
C PHE A 13 12.25 -20.71 -5.06
N HIS A 14 11.43 -21.35 -4.23
CA HIS A 14 11.79 -22.59 -3.56
C HIS A 14 12.10 -23.72 -4.55
N HIS A 15 11.29 -23.89 -5.60
CA HIS A 15 11.55 -24.87 -6.66
C HIS A 15 12.83 -24.60 -7.46
N LEU A 16 13.26 -23.34 -7.51
CA LEU A 16 14.55 -22.95 -8.10
C LEU A 16 15.74 -23.14 -7.14
N GLY A 17 15.49 -23.60 -5.91
CA GLY A 17 16.53 -23.74 -4.88
C GLY A 17 17.01 -22.40 -4.33
N LEU A 18 16.22 -21.33 -4.46
CA LEU A 18 16.57 -19.99 -4.02
C LEU A 18 15.83 -19.63 -2.73
N ASP A 19 16.55 -19.06 -1.75
CA ASP A 19 15.96 -18.38 -0.59
C ASP A 19 16.34 -16.89 -0.64
N PRO A 20 15.44 -16.03 -1.16
CA PRO A 20 15.70 -14.59 -1.24
C PRO A 20 15.95 -13.91 0.11
N LEU A 21 15.52 -14.50 1.24
CA LEU A 21 15.81 -13.96 2.56
C LEU A 21 17.18 -14.38 3.10
N ALA A 22 17.66 -15.56 2.73
CA ALA A 22 18.97 -16.06 3.19
C ALA A 22 20.13 -15.58 2.30
N ALA A 23 19.91 -15.52 0.98
CA ALA A 23 20.90 -15.09 0.00
C ALA A 23 20.31 -14.08 -1.02
N PRO A 24 19.96 -12.84 -0.59
CA PRO A 24 19.35 -11.82 -1.43
C PRO A 24 20.02 -11.62 -2.79
N GLU A 25 21.33 -11.35 -2.81
CA GLU A 25 22.03 -11.07 -4.07
C GLU A 25 22.11 -12.29 -4.99
N SER A 26 22.20 -13.50 -4.44
CA SER A 26 22.17 -14.71 -5.27
C SER A 26 20.81 -14.90 -5.93
N ALA A 27 19.72 -14.61 -5.21
CA ALA A 27 18.38 -14.70 -5.77
C ALA A 27 18.11 -13.60 -6.80
N ILE A 28 18.46 -12.34 -6.50
CA ILE A 28 18.25 -11.19 -7.38
C ILE A 28 19.00 -11.35 -8.70
N ASN A 29 20.26 -11.82 -8.66
CA ASN A 29 21.09 -11.97 -9.85
C ASN A 29 20.80 -13.28 -10.62
N HIS A 30 19.88 -14.12 -10.13
CA HIS A 30 19.54 -15.37 -10.80
C HIS A 30 18.77 -15.10 -12.12
N PRO A 31 19.08 -15.79 -13.23
CA PRO A 31 18.44 -15.55 -14.54
C PRO A 31 16.91 -15.72 -14.57
N GLN A 32 16.34 -16.40 -13.57
CA GLN A 32 14.89 -16.59 -13.43
C GLN A 32 14.19 -15.54 -12.56
N TRP A 33 14.92 -14.58 -11.97
CA TRP A 33 14.33 -13.56 -11.09
C TRP A 33 13.15 -12.85 -11.77
N SER A 34 13.43 -12.07 -12.83
CA SER A 34 12.39 -11.31 -13.53
C SER A 34 11.33 -12.20 -14.16
N LYS A 35 11.71 -13.35 -14.73
CA LYS A 35 10.77 -14.31 -15.36
C LYS A 35 9.77 -14.88 -14.36
N THR A 36 10.20 -15.14 -13.13
CA THR A 36 9.33 -15.66 -12.08
C THR A 36 8.31 -14.61 -11.67
N PHE A 37 8.73 -13.35 -11.52
CA PHE A 37 7.82 -12.24 -11.25
C PHE A 37 6.82 -12.03 -12.39
N GLU A 38 7.26 -12.03 -13.66
CA GLU A 38 6.36 -11.92 -14.82
C GLU A 38 5.26 -12.97 -14.84
N ARG A 39 5.63 -14.23 -14.58
CA ARG A 39 4.66 -15.33 -14.53
C ARG A 39 3.66 -15.18 -13.38
N VAL A 40 4.14 -14.78 -12.20
CA VAL A 40 3.28 -14.71 -11.02
C VAL A 40 2.35 -13.49 -11.06
N PHE A 41 2.86 -12.35 -11.53
CA PHE A 41 2.15 -11.07 -11.59
C PHE A 41 1.67 -10.71 -13.00
N GLU A 42 1.35 -11.73 -13.81
CA GLU A 42 0.81 -11.54 -15.15
C GLU A 42 -0.46 -10.68 -15.13
N ARG A 43 -0.56 -9.71 -16.05
CA ARG A 43 -1.66 -8.73 -16.11
C ARG A 43 -3.05 -9.37 -16.11
N GLN A 44 -3.26 -10.41 -16.93
CA GLN A 44 -4.56 -11.09 -17.01
C GLN A 44 -4.95 -11.75 -15.69
N LYS A 45 -3.97 -12.35 -15.01
CA LYS A 45 -4.17 -12.96 -13.69
C LYS A 45 -4.49 -11.91 -12.63
N LEU A 46 -3.82 -10.76 -12.67
CA LEU A 46 -4.13 -9.63 -11.79
C LEU A 46 -5.52 -9.06 -12.06
N ALA A 47 -5.92 -8.88 -13.32
CA ALA A 47 -7.24 -8.42 -13.72
C ALA A 47 -8.34 -9.38 -13.21
N LYS A 48 -8.14 -10.69 -13.36
CA LYS A 48 -9.06 -11.71 -12.83
C LYS A 48 -9.14 -11.69 -11.30
N THR A 49 -8.05 -11.33 -10.62
CA THR A 49 -7.96 -11.35 -9.15
C THR A 49 -8.51 -10.06 -8.51
N PHE A 50 -8.23 -8.90 -9.11
CA PHE A 50 -8.49 -7.59 -8.52
C PHE A 50 -9.46 -6.71 -9.33
N GLY A 51 -9.89 -7.18 -10.51
CA GLY A 51 -10.73 -6.44 -11.45
C GLY A 51 -9.91 -5.67 -12.50
N GLU A 52 -10.54 -5.38 -13.64
CA GLU A 52 -9.92 -4.65 -14.76
C GLU A 52 -9.43 -3.25 -14.36
N ALA A 53 -10.19 -2.55 -13.52
CA ALA A 53 -9.80 -1.21 -13.03
C ALA A 53 -8.43 -1.23 -12.30
N ALA A 54 -8.09 -2.34 -11.64
CA ALA A 54 -6.83 -2.47 -10.91
C ALA A 54 -5.58 -2.58 -11.81
N VAL A 55 -5.77 -2.86 -13.10
CA VAL A 55 -4.69 -3.03 -14.09
C VAL A 55 -4.74 -2.01 -15.25
N ASN A 56 -5.78 -1.18 -15.32
CA ASN A 56 -5.98 -0.22 -16.40
C ASN A 56 -5.36 1.15 -16.12
N TYR A 57 -5.24 1.53 -14.85
CA TYR A 57 -4.66 2.81 -14.41
C TYR A 57 -3.28 2.64 -13.77
N SER A 58 -2.61 1.53 -14.09
CA SER A 58 -1.33 1.12 -13.52
C SER A 58 -0.22 1.15 -14.55
N MET A 59 0.88 1.86 -14.25
CA MET A 59 2.23 1.86 -14.84
C MET A 59 2.41 1.62 -16.35
N ASP A 60 3.31 2.42 -16.96
CA ASP A 60 3.82 2.23 -18.34
C ASP A 60 4.68 0.97 -18.56
N ARG A 61 4.75 0.05 -17.58
CA ARG A 61 5.55 -1.19 -17.64
C ARG A 61 4.80 -2.38 -17.05
N SER A 62 5.26 -3.59 -17.32
CA SER A 62 4.64 -4.80 -16.77
C SER A 62 4.71 -4.84 -15.24
N PHE A 63 3.71 -5.47 -14.62
CA PHE A 63 3.69 -5.68 -13.18
C PHE A 63 4.83 -6.57 -12.69
N GLY A 64 5.24 -7.56 -13.48
CA GLY A 64 6.33 -8.47 -13.14
C GLY A 64 7.65 -7.73 -12.99
N GLU A 65 8.08 -7.01 -14.03
CA GLU A 65 9.23 -6.10 -13.98
C GLU A 65 9.14 -5.15 -12.80
N HIS A 66 7.94 -4.60 -12.57
CA HIS A 66 7.75 -3.71 -11.44
C HIS A 66 8.06 -4.36 -10.09
N PHE A 67 7.40 -5.46 -9.79
CA PHE A 67 7.59 -6.12 -8.50
C PHE A 67 8.99 -6.74 -8.39
N ALA A 68 9.58 -7.22 -9.49
CA ALA A 68 10.96 -7.70 -9.49
C ALA A 68 11.94 -6.63 -8.98
N ASP A 69 11.82 -5.39 -9.47
CA ASP A 69 12.66 -4.28 -9.02
C ASP A 69 12.38 -3.89 -7.58
N VAL A 70 11.10 -3.76 -7.22
CA VAL A 70 10.70 -3.38 -5.86
C VAL A 70 11.25 -4.37 -4.84
N PHE A 71 11.06 -5.68 -5.08
CA PHE A 71 11.58 -6.70 -4.17
C PHE A 71 13.11 -6.72 -4.13
N ALA A 72 13.80 -6.52 -5.26
CA ALA A 72 15.26 -6.44 -5.29
C ALA A 72 15.78 -5.26 -4.46
N GLN A 73 15.19 -4.07 -4.61
CA GLN A 73 15.56 -2.89 -3.82
C GLN A 73 15.35 -3.10 -2.33
N VAL A 74 14.26 -3.78 -1.96
CA VAL A 74 13.86 -3.98 -0.56
C VAL A 74 14.73 -5.00 0.13
N LEU A 75 15.04 -6.09 -0.56
CA LEU A 75 15.98 -7.10 -0.08
C LEU A 75 17.39 -6.53 0.12
N ARG A 76 17.77 -5.49 -0.62
CA ARG A 76 19.02 -4.74 -0.43
C ARG A 76 18.94 -3.71 0.70
N ARG A 77 17.80 -3.01 0.82
CA ARG A 77 17.60 -1.94 1.79
C ARG A 77 17.44 -2.44 3.21
N PHE A 78 16.70 -3.53 3.40
CA PHE A 78 16.32 -4.01 4.72
C PHE A 78 17.02 -5.33 5.05
N ASN A 79 17.41 -5.48 6.31
CA ASN A 79 17.74 -6.79 6.83
C ASN A 79 16.46 -7.65 6.86
N PRO A 80 16.40 -8.80 6.17
CA PRO A 80 15.25 -9.69 6.15
C PRO A 80 14.70 -10.06 7.54
N LYS A 81 15.55 -10.12 8.58
CA LYS A 81 15.13 -10.44 9.95
C LYS A 81 14.36 -9.32 10.63
N GLN A 82 14.59 -8.07 10.22
CA GLN A 82 14.02 -6.85 10.82
C GLN A 82 12.81 -6.30 10.05
N ASN A 83 12.48 -6.89 8.90
CA ASN A 83 11.30 -6.51 8.12
C ASN A 83 10.33 -7.68 8.03
N TYR A 84 9.32 -7.68 8.90
CA TYR A 84 8.30 -8.72 8.97
C TYR A 84 7.45 -8.83 7.68
N PHE A 85 7.41 -7.81 6.82
CA PHE A 85 6.73 -7.91 5.52
C PHE A 85 7.49 -8.86 4.58
N LEU A 86 8.83 -8.82 4.60
CA LEU A 86 9.66 -9.75 3.82
C LEU A 86 9.46 -11.19 4.30
N SER A 87 9.46 -11.43 5.61
CA SER A 87 9.22 -12.78 6.13
C SER A 87 7.81 -13.27 5.77
N GLN A 88 6.81 -12.38 5.83
CA GLN A 88 5.44 -12.73 5.47
C GLN A 88 5.32 -13.11 3.99
N VAL A 89 5.96 -12.36 3.08
CA VAL A 89 5.90 -12.68 1.63
C VAL A 89 6.58 -14.02 1.33
N TRP A 90 7.78 -14.25 1.86
CA TRP A 90 8.61 -15.36 1.42
C TRP A 90 8.45 -16.64 2.26
N ARG A 91 7.88 -16.55 3.47
CA ARG A 91 7.74 -17.70 4.40
C ARG A 91 6.35 -17.87 4.98
N ASP A 92 5.40 -16.99 4.65
CA ASP A 92 4.05 -16.95 5.24
C ASP A 92 4.06 -16.94 6.79
N THR A 93 5.12 -16.37 7.37
CA THR A 93 5.36 -16.29 8.82
C THR A 93 5.98 -14.95 9.20
N TYR A 94 5.92 -14.60 10.49
CA TYR A 94 6.54 -13.39 11.02
C TYR A 94 7.85 -13.73 11.74
N SER A 95 8.98 -13.18 11.27
CA SER A 95 10.27 -13.26 11.98
C SER A 95 10.23 -12.48 13.30
N GLU A 96 9.55 -11.34 13.28
CA GLU A 96 9.19 -10.51 14.42
C GLU A 96 7.70 -10.17 14.30
N ARG A 97 6.95 -10.28 15.40
CA ARG A 97 5.52 -9.98 15.37
C ARG A 97 5.31 -8.46 15.14
N PRO A 98 4.52 -8.06 14.12
CA PRO A 98 4.08 -6.69 13.95
C PRO A 98 3.48 -6.15 15.26
N LEU A 99 3.64 -4.85 15.52
CA LEU A 99 3.11 -4.20 16.73
C LEU A 99 1.66 -4.59 17.01
N TYR A 100 0.80 -4.53 15.98
CA TYR A 100 -0.62 -4.84 16.11
C TYR A 100 -0.93 -6.31 16.43
N LEU A 101 0.04 -7.24 16.38
CA LEU A 101 -0.11 -8.64 16.79
C LEU A 101 0.55 -8.94 18.15
N GLN A 102 1.20 -7.97 18.79
CA GLN A 102 1.79 -8.12 20.11
C GLN A 102 0.69 -8.14 21.19
N ALA A 103 0.92 -8.87 22.28
CA ALA A 103 -0.10 -9.10 23.32
C ALA A 103 -0.63 -7.80 23.94
N ASP A 104 0.29 -6.88 24.28
CA ASP A 104 -0.06 -5.60 24.90
C ASP A 104 -0.86 -4.70 23.95
N ALA A 105 -0.45 -4.63 22.68
CA ALA A 105 -1.19 -3.90 21.66
C ALA A 105 -2.58 -4.50 21.42
N GLN A 106 -2.69 -5.84 21.40
CA GLN A 106 -3.96 -6.54 21.29
C GLN A 106 -4.88 -6.28 22.49
N ALA A 107 -4.35 -6.15 23.70
CA ALA A 107 -5.13 -5.77 24.88
C ALA A 107 -5.73 -4.37 24.70
N ILE A 108 -4.92 -3.40 24.25
CA ILE A 108 -5.38 -2.02 23.97
C ILE A 108 -6.44 -2.01 22.87
N ILE A 109 -6.22 -2.72 21.76
CA ILE A 109 -7.18 -2.81 20.65
C ILE A 109 -8.51 -3.38 21.14
N ARG A 110 -8.50 -4.49 21.90
CA ARG A 110 -9.73 -5.12 22.42
C ARG A 110 -10.53 -4.19 23.33
N GLN A 111 -9.85 -3.42 24.18
CA GLN A 111 -10.51 -2.43 25.04
C GLN A 111 -11.18 -1.30 24.24
N ASN A 112 -10.71 -1.05 23.01
CA ASN A 112 -11.22 0.01 22.15
C ASN A 112 -12.11 -0.50 20.99
N CYS A 113 -12.43 -1.79 20.94
CA CYS A 113 -13.22 -2.36 19.83
C CYS A 113 -14.59 -1.69 19.65
N ALA A 114 -15.19 -1.17 20.72
CA ALA A 114 -16.48 -0.46 20.64
C ALA A 114 -16.41 0.85 19.83
N ARG A 115 -15.21 1.39 19.58
CA ARG A 115 -14.97 2.59 18.77
C ARG A 115 -14.80 2.29 17.28
N LEU A 116 -14.71 1.01 16.90
CA LEU A 116 -14.58 0.60 15.51
C LEU A 116 -15.98 0.46 14.90
N HIS A 117 -16.27 1.31 13.93
CA HIS A 117 -17.49 1.26 13.15
C HIS A 117 -17.15 0.84 11.71
N LEU A 118 -17.85 -0.18 11.21
CA LEU A 118 -17.69 -0.66 9.84
C LEU A 118 -18.87 -0.18 9.00
N HIS A 119 -18.57 0.50 7.91
CA HIS A 119 -19.57 1.04 7.00
C HIS A 119 -19.42 0.41 5.62
N LEU A 120 -20.53 -0.04 5.05
CA LEU A 120 -20.60 -0.54 3.68
C LEU A 120 -21.17 0.53 2.76
N GLY A 121 -20.47 0.81 1.65
CA GLY A 121 -20.93 1.73 0.62
C GLY A 121 -19.78 2.30 -0.21
N VAL A 122 -20.12 3.23 -1.11
CA VAL A 122 -19.14 4.01 -1.87
C VAL A 122 -18.42 4.96 -0.91
N PHE A 123 -17.10 5.02 -1.01
CA PHE A 123 -16.24 5.74 -0.06
C PHE A 123 -16.65 7.21 0.11
N SER A 124 -16.76 7.96 -0.99
CA SER A 124 -17.12 9.38 -0.97
C SER A 124 -18.52 9.64 -0.41
N GLU A 125 -19.50 8.82 -0.77
CA GLU A 125 -20.88 8.93 -0.26
C GLU A 125 -20.94 8.67 1.25
N LYS A 126 -20.27 7.62 1.74
CA LYS A 126 -20.23 7.32 3.16
C LYS A 126 -19.48 8.38 3.95
N LEU A 127 -18.40 8.92 3.39
CA LEU A 127 -17.64 9.98 4.03
C LEU A 127 -18.50 11.22 4.26
N LEU A 128 -19.26 11.65 3.24
CA LEU A 128 -20.20 12.77 3.35
C LEU A 128 -21.29 12.49 4.39
N GLN A 129 -21.94 11.32 4.30
CA GLN A 129 -23.01 10.96 5.23
C GLN A 129 -22.53 10.98 6.69
N LEU A 130 -21.33 10.46 6.97
CA LEU A 130 -20.80 10.43 8.33
C LEU A 130 -20.42 11.84 8.81
N ALA A 131 -19.88 12.66 7.90
CA ALA A 131 -19.52 14.05 8.19
C ALA A 131 -20.72 14.97 8.49
N GLU A 132 -21.96 14.54 8.19
CA GLU A 132 -23.17 15.26 8.60
C GLU A 132 -23.33 15.31 10.13
N SER A 133 -22.86 14.28 10.83
CA SER A 133 -22.93 14.21 12.30
C SER A 133 -21.72 14.87 12.94
N GLU A 134 -20.52 14.54 12.46
CA GLU A 134 -19.25 15.06 12.98
C GLU A 134 -18.17 14.95 11.91
N LYS A 135 -17.39 16.01 11.74
CA LYS A 135 -16.27 16.02 10.79
C LYS A 135 -15.09 15.22 11.32
N PHE A 136 -14.14 14.92 10.44
CA PHE A 136 -13.00 14.08 10.77
C PHE A 136 -11.75 14.92 11.11
N ASP A 137 -10.99 14.48 12.10
CA ASP A 137 -9.62 14.99 12.35
C ASP A 137 -8.60 14.41 11.36
N LEU A 138 -8.84 13.17 10.91
CA LEU A 138 -7.98 12.46 9.98
C LEU A 138 -8.83 11.60 9.04
N ILE A 139 -8.63 11.79 7.75
CA ILE A 139 -9.11 10.88 6.72
C ILE A 139 -7.88 10.21 6.10
N GLN A 140 -7.93 8.89 5.99
CA GLN A 140 -6.85 8.11 5.39
C GLN A 140 -7.39 7.30 4.21
N PHE A 141 -6.71 7.38 3.07
CA PHE A 141 -6.94 6.45 1.96
C PHE A 141 -5.62 5.84 1.49
N SER A 142 -5.72 4.63 0.97
CA SER A 142 -4.58 3.97 0.33
C SER A 142 -5.06 3.13 -0.82
N ASN A 143 -4.31 3.16 -1.91
CA ASN A 143 -4.55 2.41 -3.13
C ASN A 143 -5.80 2.75 -3.94
N ILE A 144 -6.75 3.51 -3.37
CA ILE A 144 -7.95 3.91 -4.11
C ILE A 144 -7.62 4.86 -5.26
N SER A 145 -6.62 5.74 -5.10
CA SER A 145 -6.20 6.66 -6.15
C SER A 145 -5.58 5.93 -7.34
N ASP A 146 -4.95 4.77 -7.12
CA ASP A 146 -4.29 3.98 -8.17
C ASP A 146 -5.27 3.42 -9.21
N TRP A 147 -6.58 3.37 -8.91
CA TRP A 147 -7.61 2.71 -9.74
C TRP A 147 -8.73 3.65 -10.17
N MET A 148 -8.52 4.95 -9.98
CA MET A 148 -9.52 5.99 -10.16
C MET A 148 -9.06 6.94 -11.28
N PRO A 149 -9.93 7.28 -12.24
CA PRO A 149 -9.66 8.35 -13.18
C PRO A 149 -9.27 9.64 -12.45
N LEU A 150 -8.34 10.42 -13.01
CA LEU A 150 -7.83 11.61 -12.33
C LEU A 150 -8.95 12.60 -11.96
N ALA A 151 -9.93 12.82 -12.85
CA ALA A 151 -11.08 13.68 -12.55
C ALA A 151 -11.89 13.20 -11.33
N ASP A 152 -12.09 11.90 -11.20
CA ASP A 152 -12.79 11.30 -10.05
C ASP A 152 -11.95 11.44 -8.78
N LEU A 153 -10.62 11.36 -8.88
CA LEU A 153 -9.70 11.60 -7.76
C LEU A 153 -9.81 13.05 -7.26
N HIS A 154 -9.81 14.06 -8.14
CA HIS A 154 -10.03 15.45 -7.72
C HIS A 154 -11.40 15.62 -7.05
N ALA A 155 -12.46 15.02 -7.60
CA ALA A 155 -13.79 15.08 -6.99
C ALA A 155 -13.80 14.43 -5.60
N MET A 156 -13.19 13.25 -5.44
CA MET A 156 -13.09 12.56 -4.15
C MET A 156 -12.29 13.38 -3.13
N LEU A 157 -11.16 13.98 -3.53
CA LEU A 157 -10.35 14.82 -2.65
C LEU A 157 -11.11 16.06 -2.19
N ALA A 158 -11.78 16.76 -3.10
CA ALA A 158 -12.60 17.92 -2.75
C ALA A 158 -13.70 17.57 -1.72
N LEU A 159 -14.36 16.42 -1.87
CA LEU A 159 -15.33 15.93 -0.89
C LEU A 159 -14.67 15.57 0.44
N ALA A 160 -13.49 14.93 0.41
CA ALA A 160 -12.77 14.59 1.62
C ALA A 160 -12.35 15.83 2.41
N VAL A 161 -11.89 16.89 1.75
CA VAL A 161 -11.56 18.18 2.41
C VAL A 161 -12.79 18.79 3.07
N GLN A 162 -13.96 18.75 2.42
CA GLN A 162 -15.21 19.24 3.03
C GLN A 162 -15.58 18.48 4.31
N CYS A 163 -15.19 17.21 4.42
CA CYS A 163 -15.45 16.35 5.56
C CYS A 163 -14.43 16.49 6.70
N LEU A 164 -13.35 17.28 6.52
CA LEU A 164 -12.35 17.53 7.57
C LEU A 164 -12.73 18.71 8.46
N HIS A 165 -12.33 18.63 9.72
CA HIS A 165 -12.24 19.81 10.58
C HIS A 165 -11.16 20.78 10.05
N PRO A 166 -11.29 22.10 10.31
CA PRO A 166 -10.16 23.01 10.17
C PRO A 166 -8.97 22.50 11.00
N GLY A 167 -7.80 22.40 10.38
CA GLY A 167 -6.60 21.76 10.93
C GLY A 167 -6.55 20.24 10.78
N GLY A 168 -7.62 19.59 10.29
CA GLY A 168 -7.67 18.16 10.04
C GLY A 168 -6.77 17.73 8.89
N ALA A 169 -6.36 16.47 8.89
CA ALA A 169 -5.39 15.92 7.93
C ALA A 169 -6.03 14.94 6.94
N LEU A 170 -5.56 14.97 5.70
CA LEU A 170 -5.77 13.91 4.72
C LEU A 170 -4.43 13.19 4.49
N LEU A 171 -4.44 11.87 4.66
CA LEU A 171 -3.28 11.01 4.38
C LEU A 171 -3.61 10.07 3.22
N GLY A 172 -2.91 10.26 2.11
CA GLY A 172 -2.98 9.42 0.93
C GLY A 172 -1.75 8.53 0.79
N ARG A 173 -1.92 7.29 0.31
CA ARG A 173 -0.80 6.42 -0.10
C ARG A 173 -1.02 5.90 -1.51
N ARG A 174 -0.05 6.16 -2.38
CA ARG A 174 -0.04 5.73 -3.79
C ARG A 174 0.93 4.58 -3.98
N LEU A 175 0.47 3.51 -4.62
CA LEU A 175 1.31 2.37 -4.96
C LEU A 175 1.92 2.59 -6.34
N ASN A 176 1.06 2.55 -7.37
CA ASN A 176 1.47 2.40 -8.77
C ASN A 176 0.60 3.18 -9.75
N GLY A 177 -0.24 4.11 -9.28
CA GLY A 177 -1.01 5.00 -10.13
C GLY A 177 -0.10 5.82 -11.06
N ASP A 178 -0.64 6.23 -12.18
CA ASP A 178 0.01 7.00 -13.25
C ASP A 178 0.13 8.52 -13.00
N HIS A 179 -0.30 8.99 -11.81
CA HIS A 179 -0.26 10.38 -11.38
C HIS A 179 0.71 10.58 -10.21
N PHE A 180 1.09 11.84 -9.95
CA PHE A 180 1.81 12.25 -8.75
C PHE A 180 0.81 12.65 -7.67
N LEU A 181 0.68 11.84 -6.62
CA LEU A 181 -0.38 12.05 -5.61
C LEU A 181 -0.15 13.34 -4.81
N ALA A 182 1.10 13.68 -4.53
CA ALA A 182 1.47 14.92 -3.86
C ALA A 182 1.00 16.17 -4.63
N GLU A 183 1.20 16.20 -5.96
CA GLU A 183 0.77 17.32 -6.80
C GLU A 183 -0.75 17.45 -6.80
N VAL A 184 -1.46 16.34 -6.99
CA VAL A 184 -2.93 16.31 -7.01
C VAL A 184 -3.50 16.72 -5.65
N MET A 185 -2.92 16.28 -4.53
CA MET A 185 -3.37 16.68 -3.19
C MET A 185 -3.06 18.13 -2.85
N ALA A 186 -1.95 18.68 -3.36
CA ALA A 186 -1.54 20.07 -3.12
C ALA A 186 -2.52 21.10 -3.69
N GLU A 187 -3.36 20.71 -4.66
CA GLU A 187 -4.43 21.57 -5.18
C GLU A 187 -5.57 21.79 -4.17
N HIS A 188 -5.71 20.92 -3.18
CA HIS A 188 -6.83 20.94 -2.21
C HIS A 188 -6.39 21.22 -0.77
N LEU A 189 -5.10 21.01 -0.45
CA LEU A 189 -4.58 20.97 0.92
C LEU A 189 -3.22 21.66 1.04
N SER A 190 -2.88 22.09 2.25
CA SER A 190 -1.52 22.53 2.57
C SER A 190 -0.63 21.33 2.88
N MET A 191 0.37 21.10 2.03
CA MET A 191 1.22 19.91 2.09
C MET A 191 2.32 20.01 3.16
N ASP A 192 2.57 18.92 3.88
CA ASP A 192 3.73 18.77 4.78
C ASP A 192 4.74 17.81 4.16
N GLU A 193 5.62 18.35 3.31
CA GLU A 193 6.63 17.57 2.59
C GLU A 193 7.60 16.83 3.52
N VAL A 194 7.97 17.45 4.65
CA VAL A 194 8.87 16.83 5.64
C VAL A 194 8.22 15.60 6.26
N LEU A 195 6.93 15.69 6.60
CA LEU A 195 6.17 14.57 7.12
C LEU A 195 5.95 13.49 6.06
N CYS A 196 5.65 13.85 4.82
CA CYS A 196 5.53 12.93 3.69
C CYS A 196 6.79 12.07 3.56
N ASP A 197 7.95 12.73 3.46
CA ASP A 197 9.26 12.11 3.34
C ASP A 197 9.57 11.19 4.52
N ARG A 198 9.30 11.67 5.74
CA ARG A 198 9.54 10.91 6.96
C ARG A 198 8.70 9.65 6.98
N LEU A 199 7.41 9.74 6.68
CA LEU A 199 6.50 8.59 6.68
C LEU A 199 6.84 7.59 5.58
N LEU A 200 7.20 8.05 4.38
CA LEU A 200 7.65 7.18 3.30
C LEU A 200 8.94 6.42 3.68
N LYS A 201 9.89 7.10 4.35
CA LYS A 201 11.13 6.46 4.84
C LYS A 201 10.86 5.42 5.93
N LEU A 202 9.82 5.62 6.75
CA LEU A 202 9.39 4.70 7.79
C LEU A 202 8.57 3.52 7.28
N ASP A 203 8.02 3.59 6.06
CA ASP A 203 7.23 2.50 5.52
C ASP A 203 8.09 1.25 5.29
N ARG A 204 7.76 0.19 6.04
CA ARG A 204 8.40 -1.13 5.92
C ARG A 204 7.73 -1.97 4.84
N SER A 205 6.54 -1.61 4.39
CA SER A 205 5.80 -2.35 3.37
C SER A 205 6.39 -2.17 1.99
N PHE A 206 7.15 -1.09 1.76
CA PHE A 206 7.93 -0.77 0.55
C PHE A 206 7.14 -0.71 -0.76
N PHE A 207 5.84 -0.92 -0.69
CA PHE A 207 4.94 -0.99 -1.83
C PHE A 207 4.54 0.40 -2.31
N TYR A 208 4.51 1.38 -1.41
CA TYR A 208 4.08 2.74 -1.73
C TYR A 208 5.21 3.56 -2.32
N ARG A 209 4.94 4.20 -3.46
CA ARG A 209 5.82 5.20 -4.09
C ARG A 209 5.68 6.56 -3.42
N GLU A 210 4.49 6.86 -2.89
CA GLU A 210 4.23 8.09 -2.16
C GLU A 210 3.42 7.82 -0.90
N VAL A 211 3.80 8.51 0.17
CA VAL A 211 2.99 8.72 1.37
C VAL A 211 2.83 10.22 1.51
N VAL A 212 1.59 10.68 1.38
CA VAL A 212 1.27 12.10 1.18
C VAL A 212 0.38 12.55 2.34
N VAL A 213 0.75 13.66 2.99
CA VAL A 213 0.01 14.27 4.09
C VAL A 213 -0.24 15.74 3.79
N GLY A 214 -1.51 16.13 3.78
CA GLY A 214 -1.93 17.51 3.65
C GLY A 214 -2.93 17.90 4.73
N PHE A 215 -2.95 19.16 5.10
CA PHE A 215 -3.83 19.72 6.13
C PHE A 215 -4.87 20.67 5.51
N CYS A 216 -6.11 20.55 5.99
CA CYS A 216 -7.18 21.49 5.70
C CYS A 216 -6.98 22.74 6.57
N LEU A 217 -6.74 23.90 5.98
CA LEU A 217 -6.61 25.16 6.72
C LEU A 217 -7.98 25.83 6.93
#